data_AF-A0A662RTD6-F1
#
_entry.id   AF-A0A662RTD6-F1
#
_cell.length_a   1.000
_cell.length_b   1.000
_cell.length_c   1.000
_cell.angle_alpha   90.00
_cell.angle_beta   90.00
_cell.angle_gamma   90.00
#
_symmetry.space_group_name_H-M   'P 1'
#
loop_
_entity.id
_entity.type
_entity.pdbx_description
1 polymer ?
#
loop_
_entity_poly.entity_id
_entity_poly.type
_entity_poly.pdbx_seq_one_letter_code
_entity_poly.pdbx_strand_id
1 'polypeptide(L)'
;RNKEATTANVLYEFNYLADETEAWENLYFDFDDREALFIKRMGIKYNDHLSKFGIKLGDRVYPKPSMFSVSTAIMNFGHAYPLYPSDMPVFLPLPELKQGYLIHDEKGRIVAMDDGTSIAAGGVIVAASGVRVSL
;
A
#
# COMPACT_ATOMS: atom_id res chain seq x y z
N ARG A 1 -3.95 -6.64 -5.66
CA ARG A 1 -3.41 -7.40 -4.50
C ARG A 1 -1.93 -7.71 -4.80
N ASN A 2 -1.15 -8.37 -3.93
CA ASN A 2 0.16 -8.85 -4.38
C ASN A 2 -0.04 -9.98 -5.40
N LYS A 3 0.63 -9.90 -6.54
CA LYS A 3 0.54 -10.91 -7.60
C LYS A 3 1.38 -12.14 -7.29
N GLU A 4 2.57 -11.90 -6.76
CA GLU A 4 3.55 -12.91 -6.38
C GLU A 4 3.69 -12.93 -4.85
N ALA A 5 4.23 -14.05 -4.34
CA ALA A 5 4.58 -14.12 -2.92
C ALA A 5 5.61 -13.04 -2.56
N THR A 6 5.57 -12.55 -1.32
CA THR A 6 6.60 -11.63 -0.83
C THR A 6 7.92 -12.37 -0.61
N THR A 7 9.03 -11.66 -0.71
CA THR A 7 10.34 -12.20 -0.36
C THR A 7 10.71 -11.74 1.04
N ALA A 8 11.13 -12.68 1.88
CA ALA A 8 11.44 -12.44 3.29
C ALA A 8 12.30 -11.18 3.51
N ASN A 9 11.79 -10.23 4.29
CA ASN A 9 12.41 -8.94 4.62
C ASN A 9 12.78 -8.05 3.41
N VAL A 10 12.15 -8.26 2.25
CA VAL A 10 12.36 -7.46 1.04
C VAL A 10 11.11 -6.62 0.76
N LEU A 11 11.32 -5.38 0.29
CA LEU A 11 10.22 -4.53 -0.16
C LEU A 11 9.51 -5.15 -1.36
N TYR A 12 8.22 -5.44 -1.18
CA TYR A 12 7.31 -5.75 -2.26
C TYR A 12 6.76 -4.45 -2.83
N GLU A 13 7.03 -4.19 -4.11
CA GLU A 13 6.49 -3.05 -4.84
C GLU A 13 5.26 -3.48 -5.64
N PHE A 14 4.14 -2.76 -5.48
CA PHE A 14 2.93 -3.00 -6.27
C PHE A 14 3.07 -2.36 -7.65
N ASN A 15 4.02 -2.86 -8.43
CA ASN A 15 4.34 -2.41 -9.77
C ASN A 15 4.16 -3.55 -10.77
N TYR A 16 3.29 -3.35 -11.74
CA TYR A 16 3.10 -4.28 -12.83
C TYR A 16 3.14 -3.55 -14.18
N LEU A 17 4.12 -3.87 -15.01
CA LEU A 17 4.22 -3.42 -16.39
C LEU A 17 4.44 -4.66 -17.27
N ALA A 18 3.40 -5.03 -18.05
CA ALA A 18 3.46 -5.54 -19.42
C ALA A 18 2.22 -6.38 -19.85
N ASP A 19 1.42 -6.95 -18.93
CA ASP A 19 0.30 -7.84 -19.31
C ASP A 19 -0.93 -7.69 -18.39
N GLU A 20 -1.48 -6.47 -18.32
CA GLU A 20 -2.63 -6.16 -17.46
C GLU A 20 -3.79 -7.13 -17.70
N THR A 21 -4.24 -7.84 -16.65
CA THR A 21 -5.59 -8.39 -16.62
C THR A 21 -6.58 -7.37 -16.04
N GLU A 22 -6.12 -6.49 -15.13
CA GLU A 22 -6.97 -5.57 -14.36
C GLU A 22 -6.21 -4.30 -13.90
N ALA A 23 -6.52 -3.14 -14.47
CA ALA A 23 -5.81 -1.86 -14.23
C ALA A 23 -5.83 -1.36 -12.78
N TRP A 24 -6.77 -1.82 -11.94
CA TRP A 24 -6.89 -1.42 -10.53
C TRP A 24 -5.85 -2.08 -9.60
N GLU A 25 -5.07 -3.04 -10.10
CA GLU A 25 -3.97 -3.66 -9.34
C GLU A 25 -2.65 -2.91 -9.44
N ASN A 26 -2.54 -1.98 -10.40
CA ASN A 26 -1.32 -1.24 -10.64
C ASN A 26 -1.26 0.00 -9.73
N LEU A 27 -0.41 -0.07 -8.71
CA LEU A 27 -0.16 1.05 -7.77
C LEU A 27 1.24 1.63 -8.00
N TYR A 28 1.65 1.59 -9.27
CA TYR A 28 2.81 2.28 -9.83
C TYR A 28 2.33 3.52 -10.57
N PHE A 29 2.95 4.65 -10.25
CA PHE A 29 2.58 5.96 -10.74
C PHE A 29 3.81 6.60 -11.39
N ASP A 30 3.77 6.81 -12.70
CA ASP A 30 4.85 7.42 -13.49
C ASP A 30 4.31 8.72 -14.11
N PHE A 31 4.18 9.75 -13.27
CA PHE A 31 3.64 11.05 -13.68
C PHE A 31 4.76 11.96 -14.19
N ASP A 32 4.48 12.67 -15.28
CA ASP A 32 5.38 13.67 -15.85
C ASP A 32 5.22 15.06 -15.18
N ASP A 33 5.81 16.08 -15.80
CA ASP A 33 5.79 17.47 -15.33
C ASP A 33 4.40 18.15 -15.44
N ARG A 34 3.41 17.50 -16.04
CA ARG A 34 2.03 18.02 -16.18
C ARG A 34 1.04 17.35 -15.26
N GLU A 35 1.45 16.28 -14.59
CA GLU A 35 0.58 15.46 -13.78
C GLU A 35 1.09 15.37 -12.33
N ALA A 36 0.14 15.33 -11.40
CA ALA A 36 0.45 15.08 -10.01
C ALA A 36 -0.64 14.24 -9.35
N LEU A 37 -0.26 13.37 -8.41
CA LEU A 37 -1.16 12.61 -7.55
C LEU A 37 -0.88 12.92 -6.09
N PHE A 38 -1.89 13.43 -5.39
CA PHE A 38 -1.84 13.63 -3.96
C PHE A 38 -2.63 12.54 -3.23
N ILE A 39 -1.92 11.56 -2.65
CA ILE A 39 -2.50 10.47 -1.87
C ILE A 39 -2.86 10.98 -0.47
N LYS A 40 -4.14 10.93 -0.13
CA LYS A 40 -4.69 11.38 1.17
C LYS A 40 -5.00 10.23 2.12
N ARG A 41 -5.35 9.06 1.57
CA ARG A 41 -5.74 7.89 2.35
C ARG A 41 -5.06 6.66 1.80
N MET A 42 -4.61 5.79 2.67
CA MET A 42 -3.94 4.55 2.29
C MET A 42 -4.09 3.52 3.40
N GLY A 43 -4.32 2.28 3.01
CA GLY A 43 -4.50 1.18 3.95
C GLY A 43 -4.06 -0.14 3.36
N ILE A 44 -3.78 -1.07 4.26
CA ILE A 44 -3.37 -2.43 3.95
C ILE A 44 -4.13 -3.38 4.86
N LYS A 45 -4.69 -4.43 4.28
CA LYS A 45 -5.50 -5.41 4.99
C LYS A 45 -4.56 -6.24 5.88
N TYR A 46 -4.94 -6.40 7.14
CA TYR A 46 -4.12 -7.11 8.12
C TYR A 46 -3.79 -8.53 7.65
N ASN A 47 -2.54 -8.93 7.90
CA ASN A 47 -2.00 -10.26 7.69
C ASN A 47 -0.94 -10.49 8.78
N ASP A 48 -0.89 -11.71 9.36
CA ASP A 48 -0.07 -12.02 10.53
C ASP A 48 1.44 -11.82 10.28
N HIS A 49 1.89 -11.91 9.03
CA HIS A 49 3.30 -11.77 8.66
C HIS A 49 3.65 -10.41 8.04
N LEU A 50 2.71 -9.46 8.05
CA LEU A 50 2.91 -8.15 7.46
C LEU A 50 3.52 -7.17 8.48
N SER A 51 4.72 -6.68 8.18
CA SER A 51 5.49 -5.86 9.10
C SER A 51 5.40 -4.37 8.78
N LYS A 52 5.65 -4.00 7.51
CA LYS A 52 5.77 -2.60 7.08
C LYS A 52 4.90 -2.27 5.88
N PHE A 53 4.47 -1.02 5.83
CA PHE A 53 3.69 -0.47 4.74
C PHE A 53 4.02 0.99 4.50
N GLY A 54 4.04 1.42 3.24
CA GLY A 54 4.39 2.78 2.90
C GLY A 54 4.31 3.08 1.42
N ILE A 55 4.98 4.17 1.06
CA ILE A 55 5.12 4.62 -0.32
C ILE A 55 6.60 4.85 -0.63
N LYS A 56 7.04 4.42 -1.80
CA LYS A 56 8.35 4.72 -2.36
C LYS A 56 8.19 5.80 -3.42
N LEU A 57 8.93 6.90 -3.26
CA LEU A 57 9.02 8.02 -4.20
C LEU A 57 10.47 8.07 -4.69
N GLY A 58 10.70 7.80 -5.98
CA GLY A 58 12.03 7.57 -6.53
C GLY A 58 12.74 6.42 -5.80
N ASP A 59 13.88 6.73 -5.17
CA ASP A 59 14.68 5.78 -4.37
C ASP A 59 14.40 5.82 -2.86
N ARG A 60 13.44 6.63 -2.42
CA ARG A 60 13.18 6.89 -1.00
C ARG A 60 11.85 6.32 -0.56
N VAL A 61 11.81 5.77 0.65
CA VAL A 61 10.60 5.19 1.23
C VAL A 61 10.07 6.08 2.37
N TYR A 62 8.74 6.19 2.44
CA TYR A 62 7.99 7.02 3.38
C TYR A 62 6.87 6.24 4.07
N PRO A 63 6.49 6.62 5.32
CA PRO A 63 7.10 7.67 6.13
C PRO A 63 8.52 7.31 6.61
N LYS A 64 9.38 8.33 6.72
CA LYS A 64 10.69 8.18 7.34
C LYS A 64 10.57 8.23 8.87
N PRO A 65 11.45 7.55 9.62
CA PRO A 65 12.56 6.71 9.15
C PRO A 65 12.17 5.25 8.88
N SER A 66 10.96 4.80 9.24
CA SER A 66 10.70 3.38 9.50
C SER A 66 9.42 2.79 8.90
N MET A 67 8.81 3.44 7.89
CA MET A 67 7.50 3.10 7.31
C MET A 67 6.38 3.02 8.37
N PHE A 68 5.13 2.82 7.94
CA PHE A 68 4.08 2.48 8.90
C PHE A 68 4.31 1.07 9.42
N SER A 69 4.20 0.89 10.74
CA SER A 69 4.15 -0.43 11.36
C SER A 69 2.74 -1.00 11.19
N VAL A 70 2.64 -2.18 10.58
CA VAL A 70 1.34 -2.83 10.32
C VAL A 70 0.93 -3.79 11.42
N SER A 71 1.80 -3.99 12.42
CA SER A 71 1.49 -4.72 13.66
C SER A 71 0.33 -4.14 14.48
N THR A 72 -0.25 -3.01 14.06
CA THR A 72 -1.38 -2.35 14.71
C THR A 72 -2.52 -2.14 13.72
N ALA A 73 -3.74 -2.06 14.26
CA ALA A 73 -4.98 -1.79 13.51
C ALA A 73 -4.97 -0.51 12.66
N ILE A 74 -3.98 0.36 12.84
CA ILE A 74 -3.99 1.75 12.37
C ILE A 74 -4.08 1.82 10.84
N MET A 75 -3.40 0.91 10.15
CA MET A 75 -3.38 0.88 8.68
C MET A 75 -4.42 -0.09 8.08
N ASN A 76 -5.16 -0.84 8.92
CA ASN A 76 -6.13 -1.82 8.47
C ASN A 76 -7.41 -1.14 7.95
N PHE A 77 -8.03 -1.72 6.93
CA PHE A 77 -9.26 -1.22 6.32
C PHE A 77 -10.22 -2.35 5.95
N GLY A 78 -11.48 -2.00 5.73
CA GLY A 78 -12.53 -2.95 5.40
C GLY A 78 -12.91 -3.82 6.59
N HIS A 79 -13.32 -5.07 6.36
CA HIS A 79 -13.69 -6.00 7.42
C HIS A 79 -12.48 -6.25 8.35
N ALA A 80 -12.61 -6.01 9.65
CA ALA A 80 -11.47 -5.96 10.55
C ALA A 80 -10.92 -7.34 10.95
N TYR A 81 -11.58 -8.44 10.59
CA TYR A 81 -11.02 -9.79 10.72
C TYR A 81 -9.64 -9.92 10.02
N PRO A 82 -8.64 -10.63 10.57
CA PRO A 82 -8.63 -11.36 11.84
C PRO A 82 -8.24 -10.55 13.08
N LEU A 83 -8.00 -9.24 12.97
CA LEU A 83 -7.69 -8.39 14.13
C LEU A 83 -8.84 -8.38 15.15
N TYR A 84 -10.08 -8.47 14.66
CA TYR A 84 -11.27 -8.71 15.45
C TYR A 84 -11.91 -10.06 15.07
N PRO A 85 -12.64 -10.72 15.98
CA PRO A 85 -13.39 -11.94 15.69
C PRO A 85 -14.34 -11.77 14.49
N SER A 86 -14.48 -12.82 13.67
CA SER A 86 -15.27 -12.77 12.42
C SER A 86 -16.78 -12.66 12.65
N ASP A 87 -17.26 -13.05 13.82
CA ASP A 87 -18.66 -12.93 14.26
C ASP A 87 -19.00 -11.51 14.73
N MET A 88 -17.98 -10.65 14.91
CA MET A 88 -18.16 -9.23 15.19
C MET A 88 -18.01 -8.43 13.88
N PRO A 89 -19.07 -7.81 13.34
CA PRO A 89 -19.03 -7.12 12.05
C PRO A 89 -18.37 -5.74 12.17
N VAL A 90 -17.08 -5.70 12.51
CA VAL A 90 -16.29 -4.47 12.60
C VAL A 90 -15.75 -4.13 11.23
N PHE A 91 -16.07 -2.94 10.73
CA PHE A 91 -15.53 -2.42 9.48
C PHE A 91 -14.77 -1.11 9.75
N LEU A 92 -13.52 -1.07 9.29
CA LEU A 92 -12.65 0.10 9.43
C LEU A 92 -12.63 0.90 8.12
N PRO A 93 -12.76 2.23 8.17
CA PRO A 93 -12.61 3.06 6.98
C PRO A 93 -11.17 3.00 6.46
N LEU A 94 -10.96 3.39 5.20
CA LEU A 94 -9.61 3.56 4.68
C LEU A 94 -8.88 4.64 5.51
N PRO A 95 -7.74 4.33 6.14
CA PRO A 95 -7.05 5.25 7.05
C PRO A 95 -6.63 6.55 6.36
N GLU A 96 -6.86 7.66 7.04
CA GLU A 96 -6.41 8.97 6.59
C GLU A 96 -4.98 9.24 7.04
N LEU A 97 -4.15 9.70 6.10
CA LEU A 97 -2.75 10.00 6.37
C LEU A 97 -2.66 11.36 7.06
N LYS A 98 -1.97 11.44 8.20
CA LYS A 98 -1.69 12.73 8.88
C LYS A 98 -0.97 13.72 7.96
N GLN A 99 -0.17 13.20 7.04
CA GLN A 99 0.52 13.94 5.99
C GLN A 99 0.33 13.14 4.70
N GLY A 100 -0.39 13.71 3.74
CA GLY A 100 -0.53 13.11 2.42
C GLY A 100 0.79 13.13 1.63
N TYR A 101 0.89 12.28 0.62
CA TYR A 101 2.08 12.19 -0.23
C TYR A 101 1.78 12.70 -1.63
N LEU A 102 2.60 13.62 -2.12
CA LEU A 102 2.53 14.14 -3.48
C LEU A 102 3.52 13.37 -4.36
N ILE A 103 3.02 12.85 -5.48
CA ILE A 103 3.81 12.26 -6.57
C ILE A 103 3.71 13.24 -7.74
N HIS A 104 4.84 13.76 -8.21
CA HIS A 104 4.91 14.71 -9.33
C HIS A 104 6.34 14.69 -9.89
N ASP A 105 6.49 14.59 -11.21
CA ASP A 105 7.78 14.47 -11.90
C ASP A 105 8.71 13.41 -11.28
N GLU A 106 8.11 12.33 -10.75
CA GLU A 106 8.80 11.31 -9.98
C GLU A 106 7.96 10.03 -9.92
N LYS A 107 8.64 8.88 -9.84
CA LYS A 107 7.98 7.57 -9.78
C LYS A 107 7.48 7.28 -8.37
N GLY A 108 6.17 7.09 -8.23
CA GLY A 108 5.51 6.68 -6.99
C GLY A 108 5.14 5.21 -7.00
N ARG A 109 5.38 4.50 -5.90
CA ARG A 109 5.01 3.08 -5.74
C ARG A 109 4.47 2.83 -4.34
N ILE A 110 3.32 2.17 -4.22
CA ILE A 110 2.92 1.62 -2.91
C ILE A 110 3.80 0.40 -2.63
N VAL A 111 4.26 0.29 -1.38
CA VAL A 111 5.18 -0.78 -0.96
C VAL A 111 4.76 -1.41 0.36
N ALA A 112 5.06 -2.69 0.50
CA ALA A 112 4.85 -3.47 1.73
C ALA A 112 6.07 -4.35 2.01
N MET A 113 6.22 -4.81 3.26
CA MET A 113 7.29 -5.71 3.66
C MET A 113 6.75 -6.71 4.69
N ASP A 114 7.10 -7.99 4.50
CA ASP A 114 6.82 -9.02 5.49
C ASP A 114 7.79 -8.94 6.70
N ASP A 115 7.57 -9.81 7.69
CA ASP A 115 8.35 -9.91 8.92
C ASP A 115 9.53 -10.92 8.84
N GLY A 116 9.84 -11.42 7.65
CA GLY A 116 10.75 -12.54 7.41
C GLY A 116 10.02 -13.83 7.03
N THR A 117 8.70 -13.88 7.19
CA THR A 117 7.87 -14.99 6.69
C THR A 117 7.15 -14.56 5.42
N SER A 118 7.43 -15.25 4.31
CA SER A 118 6.81 -14.96 3.02
C SER A 118 5.28 -15.05 3.08
N ILE A 119 4.60 -14.04 2.53
CA ILE A 119 3.15 -14.01 2.36
C ILE A 119 2.83 -14.46 0.93
N ALA A 120 1.96 -15.46 0.80
CA ALA A 120 1.56 -15.99 -0.50
C ALA A 120 0.90 -14.92 -1.42
N ALA A 121 0.89 -15.20 -2.72
CA ALA A 121 0.17 -14.40 -3.72
C ALA A 121 -1.30 -14.19 -3.30
N GLY A 122 -1.80 -12.96 -3.47
CA GLY A 122 -3.14 -12.55 -3.06
C GLY A 122 -3.33 -12.29 -1.56
N GLY A 123 -2.35 -12.62 -0.71
CA GLY A 123 -2.42 -12.47 0.75
C GLY A 123 -2.21 -11.04 1.26
N VAL A 124 -1.67 -10.15 0.42
CA VAL A 124 -1.48 -8.72 0.69
C VAL A 124 -2.46 -7.90 -0.15
N ILE A 125 -3.35 -7.17 0.52
CA ILE A 125 -4.40 -6.38 -0.10
C ILE A 125 -4.24 -4.93 0.33
N VAL A 126 -4.10 -4.03 -0.62
CA VAL A 126 -3.84 -2.61 -0.40
C VAL A 126 -4.91 -1.77 -1.08
N ALA A 127 -5.17 -0.59 -0.52
CA ALA A 127 -6.02 0.42 -1.12
C ALA A 127 -5.43 1.81 -0.86
N ALA A 128 -5.61 2.71 -1.82
CA ALA A 128 -5.24 4.10 -1.70
C ALA A 128 -6.30 4.99 -2.35
N SER A 129 -6.44 6.20 -1.81
CA SER A 129 -7.31 7.23 -2.36
C SER A 129 -6.56 8.56 -2.37
N GLY A 130 -6.67 9.25 -3.49
CA GLY A 130 -6.00 10.53 -3.70
C GLY A 130 -6.73 11.41 -4.72
N VAL A 131 -6.15 12.57 -4.97
CA VAL A 131 -6.60 13.51 -6.00
C VAL A 131 -5.53 13.57 -7.07
N ARG A 132 -5.90 13.24 -8.31
CA ARG A 132 -5.07 13.49 -9.50
C ARG A 132 -5.33 14.91 -9.99
N VAL A 133 -4.27 15.60 -10.34
CA VAL A 133 -4.29 16.92 -10.97
C VAL A 133 -3.53 16.80 -12.29
N SER A 134 -4.10 17.34 -13.36
CA SER A 134 -3.52 17.34 -14.71
C SER A 134 -3.72 18.74 -15.31
N LEU A 135 -2.69 19.26 -15.96
CA LEU A 135 -2.69 20.56 -16.65
C LEU A 135 -3.02 20.43 -18.14
#